data_AF-A0AAD9HDW3-F1
#
_entry.id   AF-A0AAD9HDW3-F1
#
_cell.length_a   1.000
_cell.length_b   1.000
_cell.length_c   1.000
_cell.angle_alpha   90.00
_cell.angle_beta   90.00
_cell.angle_gamma   90.00
#
_symmetry.space_group_name_H-M   'P 1'
#
loop_
_entity.id
_entity.type
_entity.pdbx_description
1 polymer ?
#
loop_
_entity_poly.entity_id
_entity_poly.type
_entity_poly.pdbx_seq_one_letter_code
_entity_poly.pdbx_strand_id
1 'polypeptide(L)'
;EWATPFNRARPVVPIAVVRPQNTEDVSGFVKCAAKHDVKVQAKSGGHSYAFFPCLGLGGKDGSLSIDLRNMKYVIVNESSWDATIGAGSLLGEIDDALERKGNRVFPHGTCPGVGIGGH
;
A
#
# COMPACT_ATOMS: atom_id res chain seq x y z
N GLU A 1 -5.26 -14.31 0.84
CA GLU A 1 -4.95 -13.14 0.00
C GLU A 1 -5.12 -11.78 0.70
N TRP A 2 -6.32 -11.44 1.20
CA TRP A 2 -6.61 -10.11 1.76
C TRP A 2 -5.90 -9.84 3.09
N ALA A 3 -5.98 -10.82 4.00
CA ALA A 3 -5.39 -10.76 5.35
C ALA A 3 -4.15 -11.66 5.51
N THR A 4 -3.54 -12.12 4.42
CA THR A 4 -2.33 -12.96 4.51
C THR A 4 -1.10 -12.06 4.64
N PRO A 5 -0.31 -12.17 5.72
CA PRO A 5 0.93 -11.39 5.87
C PRO A 5 2.07 -12.00 5.05
N PHE A 6 3.04 -11.16 4.67
CA PHE A 6 4.30 -11.61 4.11
C PHE A 6 5.10 -12.42 5.16
N ASN A 7 5.24 -11.88 6.37
CA ASN A 7 5.87 -12.57 7.48
C ASN A 7 4.87 -13.54 8.14
N ARG A 8 4.99 -14.85 7.85
CA ARG A 8 4.08 -15.88 8.37
C ARG A 8 4.31 -16.22 9.84
N ALA A 9 5.43 -15.81 10.43
CA ALA A 9 5.73 -16.04 11.85
C ALA A 9 4.90 -15.16 12.79
N ARG A 10 4.19 -14.15 12.26
CA ARG A 10 3.40 -13.17 13.03
C ARG A 10 2.01 -12.96 12.38
N PRO A 11 1.06 -13.88 12.61
CA PRO A 11 -0.32 -13.66 12.17
C PRO A 11 -0.94 -12.49 12.94
N VAL A 12 -1.74 -11.67 12.25
CA VAL A 12 -2.56 -10.60 12.83
C VAL A 12 -3.96 -10.71 12.26
N VAL A 13 -4.96 -10.47 13.11
CA VAL A 13 -6.38 -10.54 12.74
C VAL A 13 -6.96 -9.12 12.72
N PRO A 14 -7.04 -8.47 11.54
CA PRO A 14 -7.76 -7.22 11.41
C PRO A 14 -9.25 -7.40 11.69
N ILE A 15 -9.91 -6.34 12.18
CA ILE A 15 -11.39 -6.33 12.30
C ILE A 15 -12.06 -6.38 10.92
N ALA A 16 -11.45 -5.72 9.95
CA ALA A 16 -11.86 -5.71 8.56
C ALA A 16 -10.68 -5.35 7.66
N VAL A 17 -10.72 -5.83 6.42
CA VAL A 17 -9.84 -5.39 5.34
C VAL A 17 -10.71 -4.77 4.27
N VAL A 18 -10.40 -3.52 3.90
CA VAL A 18 -11.11 -2.78 2.86
C VAL A 18 -10.17 -2.47 1.71
N ARG A 19 -10.71 -2.41 0.48
CA ARG A 19 -9.97 -2.04 -0.73
C ARG A 19 -10.63 -0.83 -1.40
N PRO A 20 -10.21 0.39 -1.05
CA PRO A 20 -10.72 1.60 -1.68
C PRO A 20 -10.35 1.66 -3.16
N GLN A 21 -11.20 2.30 -3.97
CA GLN A 21 -10.91 2.58 -5.38
C GLN A 21 -10.29 3.97 -5.57
N ASN A 22 -10.57 4.89 -4.64
CA ASN A 22 -10.21 6.30 -4.74
C ASN A 22 -9.93 6.92 -3.36
N THR A 23 -9.56 8.20 -3.35
CA THR A 23 -9.25 8.96 -2.14
C THR A 23 -10.47 9.20 -1.25
N GLU A 24 -11.65 9.27 -1.85
CA GLU A 24 -12.92 9.48 -1.14
C GLU A 24 -13.28 8.25 -0.29
N ASP A 25 -13.11 7.06 -0.84
CA ASP A 25 -13.26 5.79 -0.13
C ASP A 25 -12.30 5.70 1.06
N VAL A 26 -11.02 6.04 0.85
CA VAL A 26 -10.02 6.07 1.94
C VAL A 26 -10.48 7.00 3.05
N SER A 27 -10.89 8.22 2.70
CA SER A 27 -11.39 9.22 3.66
C SER A 27 -12.61 8.69 4.43
N GLY A 28 -13.54 8.05 3.73
CA GLY A 28 -14.73 7.43 4.32
C GLY A 28 -14.38 6.34 5.34
N PHE A 29 -13.47 5.44 4.99
CA PHE A 29 -13.01 4.38 5.88
C PHE A 29 -12.27 4.92 7.11
N VAL A 30 -11.40 5.91 6.93
CA VAL A 30 -10.68 6.55 8.05
C VAL A 30 -11.67 7.24 9.00
N LYS A 31 -12.64 7.99 8.48
CA LYS A 31 -13.67 8.64 9.30
C LYS A 31 -14.54 7.63 10.05
N CYS A 32 -14.92 6.53 9.40
CA CYS A 32 -15.67 5.45 10.03
C CYS A 32 -14.87 4.82 11.18
N ALA A 33 -13.60 4.48 10.94
CA ALA A 33 -12.74 3.92 11.99
C ALA A 33 -12.58 4.88 13.18
N ALA A 34 -12.38 6.18 12.92
CA ALA A 34 -12.27 7.19 13.96
C ALA A 34 -13.56 7.30 14.79
N LYS A 35 -14.74 7.25 14.17
CA LYS A 35 -16.04 7.26 14.87
C LYS A 35 -16.21 6.09 15.83
N HIS A 36 -15.57 4.96 15.54
CA HIS A 36 -15.65 3.72 16.31
C HIS A 36 -14.41 3.44 17.17
N ASP A 37 -13.48 4.41 17.31
CA ASP A 37 -12.18 4.26 18.00
C ASP A 37 -11.35 3.05 17.52
N VAL A 38 -11.45 2.75 16.22
CA VAL A 38 -10.70 1.67 15.57
C VAL A 38 -9.41 2.24 14.99
N LYS A 39 -8.28 1.59 15.29
CA LYS A 39 -6.99 1.95 14.69
C LYS A 39 -6.95 1.54 13.21
N VAL A 40 -6.30 2.35 12.39
CA VAL A 40 -6.22 2.17 10.94
C VAL A 40 -4.78 1.93 10.53
N GLN A 41 -4.56 1.02 9.57
CA GLN A 41 -3.28 0.83 8.90
C GLN A 41 -3.45 0.76 7.39
N ALA A 42 -2.63 1.52 6.68
CA ALA A 42 -2.52 1.38 5.24
C ALA A 42 -1.65 0.16 4.89
N LYS A 43 -2.06 -0.56 3.85
CA LYS A 43 -1.36 -1.70 3.26
C LYS A 43 -1.15 -1.43 1.78
N SER A 44 0.11 -1.28 1.38
CA SER A 44 0.53 -1.28 -0.03
C SER A 44 0.92 -2.72 -0.45
N GLY A 45 2.20 -3.00 -0.67
CA GLY A 45 2.70 -4.36 -1.00
C GLY A 45 2.69 -5.35 0.18
N GLY A 46 2.56 -4.89 1.42
CA GLY A 46 2.43 -5.76 2.59
C GLY A 46 3.71 -6.48 3.03
N HIS A 47 4.87 -5.96 2.64
CA HIS A 47 6.20 -6.54 2.92
C HIS A 47 6.79 -6.20 4.31
N SER A 48 6.02 -5.62 5.23
CA SER A 48 6.51 -5.28 6.58
C SER A 48 7.04 -6.51 7.33
N TYR A 49 8.26 -6.43 7.86
CA TYR A 49 8.91 -7.50 8.64
C TYR A 49 8.65 -7.42 10.15
N ALA A 50 8.32 -6.23 10.66
CA ALA A 50 8.45 -5.85 12.07
C ALA A 50 7.50 -6.56 13.08
N PHE A 51 7.96 -6.52 14.34
CA PHE A 51 7.72 -7.43 15.49
C PHE A 51 6.90 -6.80 16.65
N PHE A 52 6.34 -5.59 16.46
CA PHE A 52 5.41 -4.87 17.33
C PHE A 52 4.41 -4.12 16.44
N PRO A 53 3.18 -3.85 16.90
CA PRO A 53 1.96 -4.11 16.14
C PRO A 53 2.08 -3.77 14.63
N CYS A 54 2.35 -4.81 13.82
CA CYS A 54 2.06 -5.13 12.39
C CYS A 54 1.57 -4.05 11.38
N LEU A 55 2.50 -3.26 10.84
CA LEU A 55 2.25 -2.19 9.84
C LEU A 55 1.72 -2.63 8.45
N GLY A 56 1.31 -3.89 8.27
CA GLY A 56 0.76 -4.40 7.00
C GLY A 56 -0.70 -4.87 7.05
N LEU A 57 -1.25 -5.09 8.23
CA LEU A 57 -2.63 -5.60 8.44
C LEU A 57 -3.32 -4.93 9.63
N GLY A 58 -2.81 -3.80 10.13
CA GLY A 58 -3.48 -3.06 11.19
C GLY A 58 -2.80 -3.10 12.57
N GLY A 59 -1.74 -3.86 12.68
CA GLY A 59 -0.81 -3.71 13.75
C GLY A 59 -1.13 -4.57 14.93
N LYS A 60 -2.25 -4.23 15.55
CA LYS A 60 -2.85 -4.88 16.69
C LYS A 60 -4.08 -5.62 16.19
N ASP A 61 -4.44 -6.74 16.80
CA ASP A 61 -5.73 -7.35 16.47
C ASP A 61 -6.88 -6.35 16.65
N GLY A 62 -7.86 -6.42 15.76
CA GLY A 62 -9.05 -5.55 15.81
C GLY A 62 -8.90 -4.18 15.12
N SER A 63 -7.79 -3.93 14.44
CA SER A 63 -7.59 -2.75 13.59
C SER A 63 -8.18 -2.89 12.18
N LEU A 64 -8.53 -1.77 11.55
CA LEU A 64 -8.93 -1.69 10.15
C LEU A 64 -7.71 -1.64 9.23
N SER A 65 -7.61 -2.59 8.30
CA SER A 65 -6.58 -2.57 7.25
C SER A 65 -7.14 -1.98 5.96
N ILE A 66 -6.52 -0.92 5.45
CA ILE A 66 -6.85 -0.30 4.16
C ILE A 66 -5.84 -0.80 3.11
N ASP A 67 -6.25 -1.78 2.31
CA ASP A 67 -5.47 -2.37 1.22
C ASP A 67 -5.57 -1.50 -0.04
N LEU A 68 -4.50 -0.75 -0.32
CA LEU A 68 -4.43 0.25 -1.39
C LEU A 68 -4.21 -0.37 -2.77
N ARG A 69 -4.21 -1.70 -2.90
CA ARG A 69 -3.89 -2.43 -4.15
C ARG A 69 -4.73 -2.03 -5.37
N ASN A 70 -5.91 -1.45 -5.20
CA ASN A 70 -6.71 -0.98 -6.34
C ASN A 70 -6.32 0.44 -6.79
N MET A 71 -5.64 1.21 -5.94
CA MET A 71 -5.12 2.54 -6.25
C MET A 71 -3.75 2.43 -6.92
N LYS A 72 -3.71 1.73 -8.07
CA LYS A 72 -2.50 1.46 -8.86
C LYS A 72 -2.51 2.24 -10.15
N TYR A 73 -1.55 3.13 -10.30
CA TYR A 73 -1.31 3.88 -11.54
C TYR A 73 0.11 4.47 -11.54
N VAL A 74 0.61 4.76 -12.75
CA VAL A 74 1.87 5.49 -12.96
C VAL A 74 1.64 6.49 -14.11
N ILE A 75 1.52 7.75 -13.74
CA ILE A 75 1.30 8.88 -14.67
C ILE A 75 2.61 9.67 -14.71
N VAL A 76 3.13 9.94 -15.90
CA VAL A 76 4.41 10.65 -16.08
C VAL A 76 4.12 11.91 -16.89
N ASN A 77 4.58 13.05 -16.40
CA ASN A 77 4.64 14.27 -17.19
C ASN A 77 5.90 14.24 -18.04
N GLU A 78 5.80 14.04 -19.35
CA GLU A 78 6.97 13.92 -20.25
C GLU A 78 7.71 15.24 -20.46
N SER A 79 7.15 16.39 -20.05
CA SER A 79 7.82 17.69 -20.12
C SER A 79 8.72 17.94 -18.91
N SER A 80 8.26 17.62 -17.70
CA SER A 80 9.03 17.82 -16.45
C SER A 80 9.72 16.55 -15.95
N TRP A 81 9.30 15.38 -16.45
CA TRP A 81 9.64 14.04 -15.97
C TRP A 81 9.18 13.72 -14.54
N ASP A 82 8.18 14.45 -14.02
CA ASP A 82 7.55 14.10 -12.75
C ASP A 82 6.62 12.90 -12.90
N ALA A 83 6.68 11.97 -11.94
CA ALA A 83 5.81 10.80 -11.90
C ALA A 83 4.81 10.90 -10.73
N THR A 84 3.52 10.78 -11.04
CA THR A 84 2.44 10.59 -10.07
C THR A 84 2.09 9.11 -9.99
N ILE A 85 2.39 8.50 -8.85
CA ILE A 85 2.31 7.06 -8.64
C ILE A 85 1.25 6.75 -7.58
N GLY A 86 0.36 5.82 -7.90
CA GLY A 86 -0.63 5.32 -6.95
C GLY A 86 0.03 4.56 -5.81
N ALA A 87 -0.43 4.79 -4.58
CA ALA A 87 0.16 4.19 -3.38
C ALA A 87 0.08 2.66 -3.32
N GLY A 88 -0.77 2.03 -4.15
CA GLY A 88 -0.87 0.59 -4.31
C GLY A 88 0.16 -0.04 -5.25
N SER A 89 0.89 0.76 -6.02
CA SER A 89 1.81 0.29 -7.06
C SER A 89 3.02 -0.44 -6.46
N LEU A 90 3.42 -1.54 -7.09
CA LEU A 90 4.61 -2.31 -6.70
C LEU A 90 5.85 -1.80 -7.42
N LEU A 91 7.03 -1.92 -6.81
CA LEU A 91 8.29 -1.39 -7.36
C LEU A 91 8.56 -1.91 -8.78
N GLY A 92 8.37 -3.20 -9.03
CA GLY A 92 8.55 -3.76 -10.38
C GLY A 92 7.54 -3.22 -11.41
N GLU A 93 6.29 -3.00 -11.00
CA GLU A 93 5.27 -2.40 -11.88
C GLU A 93 5.62 -0.95 -12.24
N ILE A 94 6.26 -0.24 -11.31
CA ILE A 94 6.72 1.14 -11.51
C ILE A 94 7.92 1.17 -12.45
N ASP A 95 8.91 0.28 -12.26
CA ASP A 95 10.07 0.16 -13.14
C ASP A 95 9.64 -0.07 -14.59
N ASP A 96 8.80 -1.08 -14.82
CA ASP A 96 8.28 -1.40 -16.16
C ASP A 96 7.55 -0.20 -16.79
N ALA A 97 6.83 0.58 -15.99
CA ALA A 97 6.05 1.72 -16.47
C ALA A 97 6.94 2.93 -16.81
N LEU A 98 7.96 3.21 -15.99
CA LEU A 98 8.89 4.32 -16.21
C LEU A 98 9.86 4.04 -17.36
N GLU A 99 10.30 2.78 -17.51
CA GLU A 99 11.08 2.33 -18.66
C GLU A 99 10.29 2.56 -19.96
N ARG A 100 9.07 2.03 -20.05
CA ARG A 100 8.21 2.15 -21.25
C ARG A 100 7.85 3.59 -21.63
N LYS A 101 7.77 4.52 -20.66
CA LYS A 101 7.37 5.91 -20.93
C LYS A 101 8.51 6.84 -21.33
N GLY A 102 9.76 6.47 -21.05
CA GLY A 102 10.88 7.35 -21.40
C GLY A 102 12.25 6.87 -20.96
N ASN A 103 12.44 5.56 -20.75
CA ASN A 103 13.67 4.97 -20.22
C ASN A 103 14.10 5.66 -18.91
N ARG A 104 13.15 5.90 -18.02
CA ARG A 104 13.36 6.61 -16.75
C ARG A 104 13.41 5.62 -15.60
N VAL A 105 14.14 6.02 -14.56
CA VAL A 105 14.25 5.29 -13.29
C VAL A 105 14.32 6.29 -12.14
N PHE A 106 14.06 5.82 -10.92
CA PHE A 106 14.29 6.55 -9.68
C PHE A 106 14.92 5.58 -8.66
N PRO A 107 15.67 6.07 -7.65
CA PRO A 107 16.28 5.19 -6.66
C PRO A 107 15.22 4.58 -5.74
N HIS A 108 15.18 3.24 -5.69
CA HIS A 108 14.36 2.46 -4.77
C HIS A 108 15.04 1.09 -4.52
N GLY A 109 14.36 0.21 -3.78
CA GLY A 109 14.85 -1.09 -3.34
C GLY A 109 14.85 -2.15 -4.42
N THR A 110 15.35 -3.35 -4.09
CA THR A 110 15.59 -4.39 -5.10
C THR A 110 14.41 -5.34 -5.32
N CYS A 111 13.40 -5.32 -4.45
CA CYS A 111 12.35 -6.34 -4.42
C CYS A 111 11.11 -5.90 -5.21
N PRO A 112 10.78 -6.53 -6.37
CA PRO A 112 9.70 -6.07 -7.24
C PRO A 112 8.31 -6.10 -6.61
N GLY A 113 8.08 -7.02 -5.66
CA GLY A 113 6.81 -7.19 -4.95
C GLY A 113 6.58 -6.22 -3.78
N VAL A 114 7.59 -5.43 -3.39
CA VAL A 114 7.42 -4.39 -2.38
C VAL A 114 6.56 -3.28 -2.97
N GLY A 115 5.66 -2.72 -2.17
CA GLY A 115 4.80 -1.62 -2.61
C GLY A 115 5.36 -0.27 -2.19
N ILE A 116 5.27 0.71 -3.08
CA ILE A 116 5.88 2.04 -2.93
C ILE A 116 5.45 2.77 -1.65
N GLY A 117 4.22 2.54 -1.19
CA GLY A 117 3.68 3.22 -0.01
C GLY A 117 4.30 2.78 1.32
N GLY A 118 5.02 1.65 1.37
CA GLY A 118 5.67 1.17 2.59
C GLY A 118 7.10 0.69 2.39
N HIS A 119 7.66 0.90 1.19
CA HIS A 119 9.08 0.72 0.90
C HIS A 119 9.92 1.71 1.70
#